data_AF-A0A316UUF5-F1
#
_entry.id   AF-A0A316UUF5-F1
#
_cell.length_a   1.000
_cell.length_b   1.000
_cell.length_c   1.000
_cell.angle_alpha   90.00
_cell.angle_beta   90.00
_cell.angle_gamma   90.00
#
_symmetry.space_group_name_H-M   'P 1'
#
loop_
_entity.id
_entity.type
_entity.pdbx_description
1 polymer ?
#
loop_
_entity_poly.entity_id
_entity_poly.type
_entity_poly.pdbx_seq_one_letter_code
_entity_poly.pdbx_strand_id
1 'polypeptide(L)'
;WIDPGLNGGSMLDLVNNGLREPINTIISGHSDPYVLTDAGLRDYVRSIGFSFECLDLHLGDLQRANLGDGAGWSTELFEYRSTQGFGAPGRWVGACWESWSGGNHFRAWKQNGSEADTGAWFLAVSTEKDLRHKHTIERDGYDLGRDVLVAAALAGGKFGSRLWKADVEWVDGLMPAGSEGINHDIAIDGRTAVLTIQR
;
A
#
# COMPACT_ATOMS: atom_id res chain seq x y z
N TRP A 1 -2.18 11.33 9.93
CA TRP A 1 -3.09 11.26 8.77
C TRP A 1 -4.32 12.07 9.12
N ILE A 2 -4.98 12.63 8.12
CA ILE A 2 -6.30 13.26 8.23
C ILE A 2 -7.23 12.49 7.29
N ASP A 3 -8.48 12.28 7.70
CA ASP A 3 -9.48 11.58 6.88
C ASP A 3 -9.69 12.30 5.54
N PRO A 4 -9.39 11.66 4.39
CA PRO A 4 -9.60 12.24 3.07
C PRO A 4 -11.03 12.73 2.83
N GLY A 5 -12.03 12.07 3.41
CA GLY A 5 -13.45 12.39 3.23
C GLY A 5 -13.83 13.79 3.73
N LEU A 6 -13.06 14.35 4.67
CA LEU A 6 -13.32 15.69 5.22
C LEU A 6 -13.17 16.80 4.18
N ASN A 7 -12.35 16.58 3.15
CA ASN A 7 -12.01 17.57 2.12
C ASN A 7 -12.26 17.03 0.69
N GLY A 8 -13.26 16.15 0.53
CA GLY A 8 -13.68 15.66 -0.79
C GLY A 8 -12.74 14.64 -1.44
N GLY A 9 -11.82 14.05 -0.68
CA GLY A 9 -11.07 12.85 -1.04
C GLY A 9 -11.79 11.56 -0.65
N SER A 10 -11.11 10.42 -0.81
CA SER A 10 -11.64 9.11 -0.41
C SER A 10 -10.53 8.09 -0.15
N MET A 11 -10.83 7.06 0.64
CA MET A 11 -9.99 5.85 0.80
C MET A 11 -10.16 4.85 -0.36
N LEU A 12 -10.49 5.35 -1.54
CA LEU A 12 -10.70 4.61 -2.77
C LEU A 12 -9.92 5.32 -3.87
N ASP A 13 -9.02 4.61 -4.56
CA ASP A 13 -8.30 5.14 -5.71
C ASP A 13 -9.16 5.08 -6.99
N LEU A 14 -8.58 5.39 -8.14
CA LEU A 14 -9.21 5.31 -9.44
C LEU A 14 -8.34 4.48 -10.39
N VAL A 15 -8.90 3.35 -10.80
CA VAL A 15 -8.35 2.51 -11.87
C VAL A 15 -8.81 3.03 -13.22
N ASN A 16 -8.04 2.79 -14.28
CA ASN A 16 -8.35 3.24 -15.65
C ASN A 16 -9.71 2.75 -16.19
N ASN A 17 -10.23 1.64 -15.68
CA ASN A 17 -11.55 1.12 -16.05
C ASN A 17 -12.72 1.86 -15.37
N GLY A 18 -12.44 2.86 -14.53
CA GLY A 18 -13.43 3.64 -13.79
C GLY A 18 -13.86 3.02 -12.46
N LEU A 19 -13.33 1.84 -12.10
CA LEU A 19 -13.56 1.19 -10.80
C LEU A 19 -12.53 1.67 -9.77
N ARG A 20 -12.72 1.20 -8.53
CA ARG A 20 -12.00 1.64 -7.34
C ARG A 20 -11.24 0.49 -6.70
N GLU A 21 -10.02 0.72 -6.25
CA GLU A 21 -9.35 -0.17 -5.29
C GLU A 21 -9.23 0.50 -3.92
N PRO A 22 -9.25 -0.29 -2.83
CA PRO A 22 -9.25 0.23 -1.49
C PRO A 22 -7.85 0.68 -1.06
N ILE A 23 -7.75 1.93 -0.63
CA ILE A 23 -6.61 2.44 0.13
C ILE A 23 -6.78 1.96 1.58
N ASN A 24 -6.46 0.71 1.82
CA ASN A 24 -6.83 -0.02 3.04
C ASN A 24 -5.77 0.02 4.15
N THR A 25 -4.63 0.69 3.93
CA THR A 25 -3.58 0.88 4.94
C THR A 25 -3.05 2.31 4.94
N ILE A 26 -2.75 2.84 6.13
CA ILE A 26 -2.09 4.13 6.34
C ILE A 26 -0.80 3.90 7.15
N ILE A 27 0.33 4.46 6.71
CA ILE A 27 1.48 4.70 7.59
C ILE A 27 1.30 6.08 8.19
N SER A 28 1.05 6.12 9.50
CA SER A 28 0.77 7.35 10.24
C SER A 28 1.93 8.33 10.17
N GLY A 29 1.62 9.62 10.04
CA GLY A 29 2.58 10.73 10.17
C GLY A 29 3.24 10.85 11.55
N HIS A 30 2.82 10.04 12.53
CA HIS A 30 3.50 9.87 13.82
C HIS A 30 4.59 8.79 13.81
N SER A 31 4.81 8.13 12.67
CA SER A 31 5.89 7.17 12.48
C SER A 31 7.26 7.85 12.49
N ASP A 32 8.32 7.04 12.57
CA ASP A 32 9.70 7.47 12.38
C ASP A 32 9.81 8.44 11.18
N PRO A 33 10.28 9.69 11.38
CA PRO A 33 10.37 10.68 10.32
C PRO A 33 11.17 10.21 9.11
N TYR A 34 12.11 9.28 9.30
CA TYR A 34 12.83 8.70 8.18
C TYR A 34 11.90 7.88 7.26
N VAL A 35 11.02 7.05 7.82
CA VAL A 35 10.04 6.24 7.06
C VAL A 35 9.06 7.12 6.28
N LEU A 36 8.81 8.35 6.76
CA LEU A 36 7.99 9.34 6.07
C LEU A 36 8.70 10.01 4.87
N THR A 37 9.98 9.72 4.62
CA THR A 37 10.69 10.13 3.39
C THR A 37 10.59 9.04 2.33
N ASP A 38 10.67 9.41 1.06
CA ASP A 38 10.65 8.46 -0.07
C ASP A 38 11.75 7.38 0.07
N ALA A 39 12.95 7.81 0.49
CA ALA A 39 14.07 6.90 0.71
C ALA A 39 13.82 5.96 1.90
N GLY A 40 13.24 6.46 2.99
CA GLY A 40 12.98 5.64 4.16
C GLY A 40 11.77 4.75 4.03
N LEU A 41 10.73 5.14 3.27
CA LEU A 41 9.66 4.23 2.88
C LEU A 41 10.25 3.04 2.14
N ARG A 42 11.06 3.28 1.10
CA ARG A 42 11.73 2.22 0.34
C ARG A 42 12.59 1.29 1.22
N ASP A 43 13.37 1.85 2.15
CA ASP A 43 14.20 1.05 3.05
C ASP A 43 13.35 0.26 4.07
N TYR A 44 12.26 0.86 4.56
CA TYR A 44 11.32 0.23 5.48
C TYR A 44 10.60 -0.95 4.84
N VAL A 45 10.06 -0.78 3.62
CA VAL A 45 9.29 -1.84 2.95
C VAL A 45 10.20 -3.03 2.62
N ARG A 46 11.48 -2.78 2.32
CA ARG A 46 12.53 -3.83 2.25
C ARG A 46 12.73 -4.54 3.57
N SER A 47 12.60 -3.84 4.70
CA SER A 47 12.71 -4.46 6.03
C SER A 47 11.61 -5.49 6.28
N ILE A 48 10.41 -5.33 5.70
CA ILE A 48 9.24 -6.19 5.91
C ILE A 48 8.92 -7.10 4.72
N GLY A 49 9.87 -7.31 3.82
CA GLY A 49 9.75 -8.30 2.74
C GLY A 49 9.06 -7.79 1.46
N PHE A 50 9.12 -6.48 1.19
CA PHE A 50 8.68 -5.88 -0.06
C PHE A 50 9.85 -5.18 -0.76
N SER A 51 9.74 -4.96 -2.07
CA SER A 51 10.72 -4.19 -2.84
C SER A 51 10.05 -3.48 -4.00
N PHE A 52 10.78 -2.56 -4.62
CA PHE A 52 10.35 -1.90 -5.85
C PHE A 52 10.17 -2.94 -6.98
N GLU A 53 9.46 -2.57 -8.03
CA GLU A 53 9.23 -3.45 -9.17
C GLU A 53 10.53 -3.82 -9.90
N CYS A 54 10.46 -4.87 -10.72
CA CYS A 54 11.61 -5.38 -11.45
C CYS A 54 12.29 -4.29 -12.28
N LEU A 55 13.50 -3.87 -11.89
CA LEU A 55 14.26 -2.85 -12.63
C LEU A 55 13.45 -1.56 -12.92
N ASP A 56 12.48 -1.21 -12.06
CA ASP A 56 11.60 -0.04 -12.25
C ASP A 56 10.70 -0.13 -13.51
N LEU A 57 10.50 -1.34 -14.05
CA LEU A 57 9.59 -1.60 -15.17
C LEU A 57 8.17 -1.73 -14.63
N HIS A 58 7.42 -0.62 -14.69
CA HIS A 58 6.02 -0.54 -14.30
C HIS A 58 5.15 -1.44 -15.19
N LEU A 59 4.77 -2.61 -14.67
CA LEU A 59 3.88 -3.56 -15.36
C LEU A 59 2.47 -3.42 -14.75
N GLY A 60 1.83 -2.29 -15.03
CA GLY A 60 0.49 -1.97 -14.54
C GLY A 60 0.06 -0.60 -15.03
N ASP A 61 -1.26 -0.40 -15.06
CA ASP A 61 -1.84 0.91 -15.33
C ASP A 61 -1.70 1.80 -14.09
N LEU A 62 -1.22 3.03 -14.28
CA LEU A 62 -1.11 4.02 -13.21
C LEU A 62 -2.48 4.33 -12.59
N GLN A 63 -2.56 4.26 -11.26
CA GLN A 63 -3.76 4.62 -10.52
C GLN A 63 -3.66 6.03 -9.94
N ARG A 64 -4.82 6.61 -9.62
CA ARG A 64 -4.91 7.96 -9.05
C ARG A 64 -5.72 7.99 -7.77
N ALA A 65 -5.32 8.79 -6.78
CA ALA A 65 -6.06 8.99 -5.55
C ALA A 65 -6.24 10.48 -5.24
N ASN A 66 -7.35 10.83 -4.59
CA ASN A 66 -7.54 12.14 -3.97
C ASN A 66 -7.56 11.95 -2.45
N LEU A 67 -6.50 12.41 -1.77
CA LEU A 67 -6.32 12.24 -0.34
C LEU A 67 -6.95 13.35 0.51
N GLY A 68 -7.76 14.23 -0.10
CA GLY A 68 -8.40 15.35 0.61
C GLY A 68 -7.38 16.33 1.19
N ASP A 69 -6.22 16.46 0.56
CA ASP A 69 -5.14 17.34 1.00
C ASP A 69 -5.01 18.61 0.14
N GLY A 70 -5.96 18.87 -0.75
CA GLY A 70 -5.93 20.02 -1.65
C GLY A 70 -5.09 19.82 -2.91
N ALA A 71 -4.45 18.65 -3.10
CA ALA A 71 -3.75 18.31 -4.35
C ALA A 71 -4.70 17.76 -5.44
N GLY A 72 -5.92 17.38 -5.08
CA GLY A 72 -6.87 16.73 -5.98
C GLY A 72 -6.43 15.30 -6.34
N TRP A 73 -6.76 14.85 -7.55
CA TRP A 73 -6.35 13.52 -8.03
C TRP A 73 -4.87 13.52 -8.40
N SER A 74 -4.07 12.79 -7.63
CA SER A 74 -2.64 12.57 -7.87
C SER A 74 -2.38 11.13 -8.31
N THR A 75 -1.45 10.95 -9.23
CA THR A 75 -0.95 9.62 -9.60
C THR A 75 -0.15 9.03 -8.44
N GLU A 76 -0.20 7.71 -8.28
CA GLU A 76 0.65 6.98 -7.33
C GLU A 76 2.13 7.40 -7.42
N LEU A 77 2.81 7.42 -6.28
CA LEU A 77 4.22 7.78 -6.19
C LEU A 77 5.12 6.54 -6.31
N PHE A 78 4.68 5.42 -5.76
CA PHE A 78 5.44 4.17 -5.74
C PHE A 78 4.52 2.97 -5.87
N GLU A 79 5.05 1.90 -6.47
CA GLU A 79 4.49 0.55 -6.42
C GLU A 79 5.54 -0.39 -5.83
N TYR A 80 5.14 -1.21 -4.86
CA TYR A 80 5.99 -2.18 -4.19
C TYR A 80 5.35 -3.56 -4.20
N ARG A 81 6.16 -4.59 -4.40
CA ARG A 81 5.73 -5.99 -4.45
C ARG A 81 6.48 -6.83 -3.42
N SER A 82 5.80 -7.83 -2.85
CA SER A 82 6.40 -8.76 -1.91
C SER A 82 7.55 -9.50 -2.56
N THR A 83 8.61 -9.75 -1.81
CA THR A 83 9.73 -10.59 -2.24
C THR A 83 9.58 -12.02 -1.69
N GLN A 84 10.28 -13.01 -2.25
CA GLN A 84 10.35 -14.41 -1.79
C GLN A 84 11.03 -14.59 -0.40
N GLY A 85 11.01 -13.57 0.46
CA GLY A 85 11.57 -13.58 1.81
C GLY A 85 12.86 -12.76 1.98
N PHE A 86 13.37 -12.75 3.21
CA PHE A 86 14.43 -11.85 3.70
C PHE A 86 15.81 -11.98 3.01
N GLY A 87 16.04 -13.05 2.25
CA GLY A 87 17.28 -13.32 1.51
C GLY A 87 17.14 -13.24 -0.02
N ALA A 88 15.96 -12.89 -0.53
CA ALA A 88 15.73 -12.88 -1.97
C ALA A 88 16.56 -11.77 -2.65
N PRO A 89 17.22 -12.05 -3.80
CA PRO A 89 17.92 -11.03 -4.58
C PRO A 89 17.02 -9.82 -4.90
N GLY A 90 15.71 -10.06 -5.06
CA GLY A 90 14.72 -9.03 -5.41
C GLY A 90 14.58 -7.90 -4.37
N ARG A 91 15.05 -8.12 -3.14
CA ARG A 91 15.17 -7.05 -2.14
C ARG A 91 16.12 -5.92 -2.59
N TRP A 92 17.09 -6.25 -3.44
CA TRP A 92 18.12 -5.34 -3.95
C TRP A 92 17.92 -4.97 -5.43
N VAL A 93 17.41 -5.90 -6.25
CA VAL A 93 17.27 -5.71 -7.71
C VAL A 93 15.81 -5.53 -8.19
N GLY A 94 14.84 -5.56 -7.26
CA GLY A 94 13.41 -5.47 -7.55
C GLY A 94 12.74 -6.85 -7.62
N ALA A 95 11.43 -6.91 -7.40
CA ALA A 95 10.63 -8.14 -7.30
C ALA A 95 10.36 -8.80 -8.67
N CYS A 96 11.43 -9.10 -9.41
CA CYS A 96 11.39 -9.61 -10.79
C CYS A 96 10.73 -10.97 -10.98
N TRP A 97 10.82 -11.85 -9.99
CA TRP A 97 10.20 -13.16 -10.08
C TRP A 97 8.74 -13.12 -9.65
N GLU A 98 8.41 -12.23 -8.72
CA GLU A 98 7.08 -12.08 -8.15
C GLU A 98 6.10 -11.42 -9.12
N SER A 99 6.58 -10.58 -10.05
CA SER A 99 5.81 -10.16 -11.24
C SER A 99 5.33 -11.36 -12.10
N TRP A 100 5.97 -12.53 -11.98
CA TRP A 100 5.62 -13.73 -12.74
C TRP A 100 4.74 -14.73 -11.95
N SER A 101 4.87 -14.78 -10.62
CA SER A 101 4.17 -15.77 -9.77
C SER A 101 2.93 -15.24 -9.04
N GLY A 102 2.62 -13.95 -9.12
CA GLY A 102 1.64 -13.32 -8.23
C GLY A 102 2.20 -13.14 -6.82
N GLY A 103 1.47 -12.41 -5.99
CA GLY A 103 1.91 -12.04 -4.64
C GLY A 103 1.26 -10.76 -4.13
N ASN A 104 1.66 -10.37 -2.91
CA ASN A 104 1.17 -9.17 -2.26
C ASN A 104 1.86 -7.95 -2.88
N HIS A 105 1.13 -6.88 -3.15
CA HIS A 105 1.68 -5.63 -3.62
C HIS A 105 0.88 -4.45 -3.09
N PHE A 106 1.46 -3.27 -3.18
CA PHE A 106 0.73 -2.05 -2.90
C PHE A 106 1.25 -0.85 -3.67
N ARG A 107 0.32 0.07 -3.94
CA ARG A 107 0.58 1.41 -4.45
C ARG A 107 0.58 2.40 -3.30
N ALA A 108 1.37 3.46 -3.40
CA ALA A 108 1.53 4.44 -2.33
C ALA A 108 1.31 5.88 -2.79
N TRP A 109 0.58 6.64 -1.99
CA TRP A 109 0.40 8.08 -2.09
C TRP A 109 0.81 8.75 -0.79
N LYS A 110 1.14 10.04 -0.84
CA LYS A 110 1.53 10.82 0.33
C LYS A 110 0.53 11.95 0.57
N GLN A 111 0.09 12.12 1.81
CA GLN A 111 -0.75 13.23 2.21
C GLN A 111 0.12 14.42 2.63
N ASN A 112 0.40 15.29 1.66
CA ASN A 112 1.32 16.42 1.80
C ASN A 112 0.86 17.69 1.06
N GLY A 113 -0.43 17.81 0.78
CA GLY A 113 -1.02 18.99 0.15
C GLY A 113 -1.35 20.13 1.13
N SER A 114 -1.81 21.25 0.59
CA SER A 114 -2.05 22.49 1.33
C SER A 114 -3.19 22.42 2.38
N GLU A 115 -4.12 21.48 2.24
CA GLU A 115 -5.25 21.30 3.17
C GLU A 115 -4.98 20.20 4.21
N ALA A 116 -4.00 19.33 3.96
CA ALA A 116 -3.53 18.34 4.92
C ALA A 116 -2.08 17.93 4.61
N ASP A 117 -1.13 18.46 5.38
CA ASP A 117 0.28 18.05 5.31
C ASP A 117 0.66 17.23 6.54
N THR A 118 0.25 15.96 6.54
CA THR A 118 0.54 15.05 7.66
C THR A 118 1.78 14.21 7.43
N GLY A 119 2.29 14.19 6.19
CA GLY A 119 3.40 13.34 5.75
C GLY A 119 3.08 11.84 5.73
N ALA A 120 1.85 11.44 6.08
CA ALA A 120 1.41 10.05 6.12
C ALA A 120 1.41 9.40 4.73
N TRP A 121 1.71 8.10 4.67
CA TRP A 121 1.56 7.31 3.45
C TRP A 121 0.21 6.60 3.45
N PHE A 122 -0.47 6.62 2.31
CA PHE A 122 -1.74 5.96 2.04
C PHE A 122 -1.48 4.86 1.03
N LEU A 123 -1.82 3.62 1.39
CA LEU A 123 -1.44 2.43 0.63
C LEU A 123 -2.69 1.67 0.16
N ALA A 124 -2.76 1.40 -1.14
CA ALA A 124 -3.72 0.45 -1.72
C ALA A 124 -3.05 -0.92 -1.77
N VAL A 125 -3.35 -1.78 -0.80
CA VAL A 125 -2.71 -3.09 -0.64
C VAL A 125 -3.62 -4.19 -1.17
N SER A 126 -3.07 -5.08 -1.98
CA SER A 126 -3.80 -6.24 -2.51
C SER A 126 -2.87 -7.43 -2.75
N THR A 127 -3.44 -8.62 -2.95
CA THR A 127 -2.70 -9.80 -3.41
C THR A 127 -3.29 -10.36 -4.71
N GLU A 128 -2.43 -10.57 -5.71
CA GLU A 128 -2.81 -11.10 -7.02
C GLU A 128 -2.55 -12.61 -7.11
N LYS A 129 -3.39 -13.33 -7.89
CA LYS A 129 -3.07 -14.67 -8.38
C LYS A 129 -1.98 -14.64 -9.45
N ASP A 130 -1.28 -15.76 -9.58
CA ASP A 130 -0.26 -15.98 -10.61
C ASP A 130 -0.74 -15.70 -12.05
N LEU A 131 0.22 -15.53 -12.97
CA LEU A 131 -0.03 -15.30 -14.40
C LEU A 131 -0.87 -16.39 -15.08
N ARG A 132 -0.93 -17.61 -14.52
CA ARG A 132 -1.77 -18.69 -15.08
C ARG A 132 -3.26 -18.41 -14.89
N HIS A 133 -3.61 -17.51 -13.97
CA HIS A 133 -4.98 -17.05 -13.72
C HIS A 133 -5.23 -15.60 -14.20
N LYS A 134 -4.38 -15.04 -15.06
CA LYS A 134 -4.58 -13.73 -15.71
C LYS A 134 -4.71 -12.53 -14.75
N HIS A 135 -3.92 -12.47 -13.67
CA HIS A 135 -3.99 -11.35 -12.71
C HIS A 135 -5.39 -11.12 -12.12
N THR A 136 -6.16 -12.19 -11.87
CA THR A 136 -7.35 -12.02 -11.03
C THR A 136 -6.89 -11.86 -9.59
N ILE A 137 -7.31 -10.78 -8.93
CA ILE A 137 -7.17 -10.64 -7.48
C ILE A 137 -7.81 -11.88 -6.84
N GLU A 138 -7.16 -12.43 -5.82
CA GLU A 138 -7.69 -13.54 -5.04
C GLU A 138 -9.13 -13.23 -4.57
N ARG A 139 -9.95 -14.26 -4.34
CA ARG A 139 -11.18 -14.01 -3.56
C ARG A 139 -10.72 -13.49 -2.21
N ASP A 140 -11.21 -12.33 -1.78
CA ASP A 140 -10.75 -11.62 -0.57
C ASP A 140 -9.34 -10.98 -0.69
N GLY A 141 -8.84 -10.75 -1.90
CA GLY A 141 -7.44 -10.35 -2.11
C GLY A 141 -7.08 -8.94 -1.63
N TYR A 142 -8.05 -8.06 -1.40
CA TYR A 142 -7.79 -6.75 -0.77
C TYR A 142 -7.55 -6.88 0.74
N ASP A 143 -8.49 -7.52 1.46
CA ASP A 143 -8.39 -7.66 2.91
C ASP A 143 -7.24 -8.62 3.29
N LEU A 144 -7.07 -9.72 2.55
CA LEU A 144 -5.93 -10.61 2.73
C LEU A 144 -4.60 -9.89 2.44
N GLY A 145 -4.56 -9.06 1.40
CA GLY A 145 -3.38 -8.25 1.06
C GLY A 145 -2.97 -7.35 2.21
N ARG A 146 -3.91 -6.55 2.72
CA ARG A 146 -3.72 -5.69 3.89
C ARG A 146 -3.23 -6.48 5.10
N ASP A 147 -3.90 -7.58 5.44
CA ASP A 147 -3.61 -8.32 6.67
C ASP A 147 -2.21 -8.97 6.64
N VAL A 148 -1.76 -9.44 5.47
CA VAL A 148 -0.38 -9.95 5.28
C VAL A 148 0.65 -8.85 5.46
N LEU A 149 0.43 -7.65 4.90
CA LEU A 149 1.33 -6.51 5.09
C LEU A 149 1.36 -6.07 6.56
N VAL A 150 0.21 -5.99 7.22
CA VAL A 150 0.10 -5.65 8.65
C VAL A 150 0.84 -6.68 9.49
N ALA A 151 0.67 -7.97 9.24
CA ALA A 151 1.37 -9.02 9.96
C ALA A 151 2.90 -8.90 9.83
N ALA A 152 3.42 -8.60 8.62
CA ALA A 152 4.84 -8.36 8.40
C ALA A 152 5.34 -7.10 9.13
N ALA A 153 4.55 -6.03 9.12
CA ALA A 153 4.86 -4.79 9.83
C ALA A 153 4.92 -4.97 11.36
N LEU A 154 3.99 -5.74 11.93
CA LEU A 154 3.94 -6.08 13.36
C LEU A 154 5.07 -7.03 13.79
N ALA A 155 5.44 -7.98 12.93
CA ALA A 155 6.61 -8.84 13.18
C ALA A 155 7.89 -7.99 13.23
N GLY A 156 7.94 -6.92 12.44
CA GLY A 156 9.09 -6.03 12.31
C GLY A 156 10.21 -6.65 11.48
N GLY A 157 11.19 -5.84 11.14
CA GLY A 157 12.25 -6.26 10.24
C GLY A 157 13.43 -5.32 10.22
N LYS A 158 14.53 -5.80 9.63
CA LYS A 158 15.82 -5.09 9.61
C LYS A 158 16.30 -4.90 8.19
N PHE A 159 16.70 -3.67 7.84
CA PHE A 159 17.41 -3.36 6.61
C PHE A 159 18.67 -2.53 6.90
N GLY A 160 19.83 -3.02 6.47
CA GLY A 160 21.12 -2.44 6.86
C GLY A 160 21.29 -2.47 8.39
N SER A 161 21.56 -1.30 8.98
CA SER A 161 21.68 -1.12 10.44
C SER A 161 20.37 -0.74 11.13
N ARG A 162 19.28 -0.53 10.38
CA ARG A 162 17.99 -0.05 10.92
C ARG A 162 17.05 -1.23 11.16
N LEU A 163 16.45 -1.25 12.34
CA LEU A 163 15.37 -2.15 12.73
C LEU A 163 14.09 -1.29 12.78
N TRP A 164 12.97 -1.83 12.30
CA TRP A 164 11.67 -1.19 12.46
C TRP A 164 10.65 -2.21 12.93
N LYS A 165 9.67 -1.72 13.70
CA LYS A 165 8.48 -2.47 14.08
C LYS A 165 7.29 -1.52 14.10
N ALA A 166 6.13 -2.02 13.70
CA ALA A 166 4.89 -1.26 13.75
C ALA A 166 4.01 -1.69 14.93
N ASP A 167 3.20 -0.75 15.40
CA ASP A 167 1.93 -1.01 16.06
C ASP A 167 0.79 -0.74 15.05
N VAL A 168 -0.37 -1.37 15.26
CA VAL A 168 -1.55 -1.19 14.40
C VAL A 168 -2.75 -0.70 15.20
N GLU A 169 -3.45 0.28 14.66
CA GLU A 169 -4.81 0.67 15.03
C GLU A 169 -5.74 0.34 13.87
N TRP A 170 -6.89 -0.28 14.15
CA TRP A 170 -7.91 -0.57 13.16
C TRP A 170 -8.99 0.52 13.22
N VAL A 171 -9.24 1.16 12.08
CA VAL A 171 -10.22 2.25 11.96
C VAL A 171 -11.32 1.82 11.00
N ASP A 172 -12.56 1.87 11.49
CA ASP A 172 -13.76 1.61 10.70
C ASP A 172 -14.34 2.94 10.16
N GLY A 173 -15.10 2.86 9.07
CA GLY A 173 -15.90 3.98 8.57
C GLY A 173 -15.18 4.96 7.65
N LEU A 174 -13.90 4.72 7.33
CA LEU A 174 -13.17 5.50 6.32
C LEU A 174 -13.49 5.06 4.87
N MET A 175 -14.01 3.85 4.70
CA MET A 175 -14.49 3.31 3.42
C MET A 175 -15.71 2.41 3.62
N PRO A 176 -16.60 2.29 2.62
CA PRO A 176 -17.75 1.40 2.72
C PRO A 176 -17.31 -0.08 2.70
N ALA A 177 -18.07 -0.93 3.39
CA ALA A 177 -17.96 -2.38 3.24
C ALA A 177 -18.81 -2.87 2.06
N GLY A 178 -18.46 -4.01 1.49
CA GLY A 178 -19.12 -4.61 0.32
C GLY A 178 -18.31 -4.49 -0.96
N SER A 179 -18.93 -4.76 -2.11
CA SER A 179 -18.26 -4.81 -3.42
C SER A 179 -18.73 -3.73 -4.40
N GLU A 180 -19.65 -2.86 -4.00
CA GLU A 180 -20.23 -1.86 -4.90
C GLU A 180 -19.17 -0.85 -5.35
N GLY A 181 -18.92 -0.79 -6.66
CA GLY A 181 -17.91 0.09 -7.26
C GLY A 181 -16.46 -0.35 -7.03
N ILE A 182 -16.24 -1.46 -6.34
CA ILE A 182 -14.91 -2.05 -6.10
C ILE A 182 -14.50 -2.87 -7.31
N ASN A 183 -13.25 -2.72 -7.72
CA ASN A 183 -12.69 -3.43 -8.87
C ASN A 183 -12.79 -4.95 -8.66
N HIS A 184 -13.06 -5.68 -9.75
CA HIS A 184 -13.28 -7.14 -9.75
C HIS A 184 -14.49 -7.66 -8.93
N ASP A 185 -15.42 -6.81 -8.49
CA ASP A 185 -16.57 -7.19 -7.63
C ASP A 185 -16.14 -7.91 -6.34
N ILE A 186 -14.96 -7.59 -5.82
CA ILE A 186 -14.44 -8.16 -4.58
C ILE A 186 -14.98 -7.36 -3.40
N ALA A 187 -15.63 -8.05 -2.47
CA ALA A 187 -16.10 -7.42 -1.24
C ALA A 187 -14.93 -7.06 -0.33
N ILE A 188 -14.99 -5.88 0.27
CA ILE A 188 -14.08 -5.42 1.33
C ILE A 188 -14.82 -5.31 2.65
N ASP A 189 -14.12 -5.52 3.76
CA ASP A 189 -14.66 -5.41 5.12
C ASP A 189 -14.84 -3.96 5.61
N GLY A 190 -14.32 -2.98 4.85
CA GLY A 190 -14.42 -1.55 5.16
C GLY A 190 -13.42 -1.05 6.22
N ARG A 191 -12.50 -1.91 6.69
CA ARG A 191 -11.54 -1.56 7.75
C ARG A 191 -10.22 -1.04 7.18
N THR A 192 -9.70 0.02 7.78
CA THR A 192 -8.38 0.56 7.44
C THR A 192 -7.38 0.24 8.55
N ALA A 193 -6.22 -0.29 8.20
CA ALA A 193 -5.11 -0.46 9.13
C ALA A 193 -4.27 0.82 9.21
N VAL A 194 -4.14 1.42 10.39
CA VAL A 194 -3.24 2.54 10.65
C VAL A 194 -2.00 2.03 11.37
N LEU A 195 -0.87 2.03 10.67
CA LEU A 195 0.43 1.60 11.19
C LEU A 195 1.21 2.80 11.75
N THR A 196 1.73 2.65 12.96
CA THR A 196 2.72 3.57 13.53
C THR A 196 4.06 2.85 13.64
N ILE A 197 5.03 3.26 12.83
CA ILE A 197 6.31 2.57 12.68
C ILE A 197 7.38 3.25 13.54
N GLN A 198 8.06 2.48 14.37
CA GLN A 198 9.12 2.94 15.26
C GLN A 198 10.44 2.20 14.99
N ARG A 199 11.56 2.81 15.37
CA ARG A 199 12.92 2.25 15.29
C ARG A 199 13.31 1.47 16.54
#